data_AF-A0A7L4RQT4-F1
#
_entry.id   AF-A0A7L4RQT4-F1
#
_cell.length_a   1.000
_cell.length_b   1.000
_cell.length_c   1.000
_cell.angle_alpha   90.00
_cell.angle_beta   90.00
_cell.angle_gamma   90.00
#
_symmetry.space_group_name_H-M   'P 1'
#
loop_
_entity.id
_entity.type
_entity.pdbx_description
1 polymer ?
#
loop_
_entity_poly.entity_id
_entity_poly.type
_entity_poly.pdbx_seq_one_letter_code
_entity_poly.pdbx_strand_id
1 'polypeptide(L)'
;MFFDFLELNKNYQKKYTGPNAKGEVFPVGRIDDFNILYAPFLGRVYVYEDDSSKLVQQHINFENNSISREGVSDTNPAPHEISNLCILPTLDCNLGCSYCHSDSGKIRKTIDFEFVKAAMDLISTKTDKPLLICFHGGGEPTLAFEIMKKTREYAKRFRNEITFALQTNGVFSEEVRNWVSKNIDEIHISCDGPPSIQDIQRPLKNGGKSSPIIEKNIRYFLNSSAVKDLSLTTVISKFSVDKQVDILDYFYRLGVKKVKFTTVIKTGRALYCPTIYSTAPDPKSFLDNLLKTIELADVCGIELKTPNTVSFEWNTNRVCGFSYGEFILTADGFVTPCLCASSNASDHRQLLYGHFDEAEKKIKIDKKKLDFLQNRVVQNIPTCQSCFMKWNCAGGCAIDGCLARGRDIYSPHAEYCNQNRTQGREFLLYKIQKDLIKIKPFLEERSDGMVYRGIFNTFQLAKLSNKEPESGVMLQLDVNKVDLVSLTKEIVRTNPKLLLISFKLSRRNLSLNLGKKIEKFLRTLKSKHIPFIITKPLPRCLFDQKYEEVVKEFRIPKNCEECLELFALKGDSFRICKTDEKILQKEVKNRKQIYNSFRKSNRRVHAAPCGECVYRLRRKCNGLCL
;
A
#
# COMPACT_ATOMS: atom_id res chain seq x y z
N MET A 1 -23.67 -21.49 15.36
CA MET A 1 -22.51 -22.08 14.65
C MET A 1 -22.27 -21.38 13.34
N PHE A 2 -21.65 -20.20 13.42
CA PHE A 2 -21.02 -19.52 12.30
C PHE A 2 -19.50 -19.65 12.40
N PHE A 3 -18.89 -20.04 11.28
CA PHE A 3 -17.44 -20.09 11.08
C PHE A 3 -17.13 -19.68 9.65
N ASP A 4 -16.24 -18.71 9.47
CA ASP A 4 -15.70 -18.31 8.17
C ASP A 4 -14.25 -17.82 8.34
N PHE A 5 -13.53 -17.67 7.24
CA PHE A 5 -12.17 -17.15 7.26
C PHE A 5 -11.85 -16.22 6.10
N LEU A 6 -11.00 -15.23 6.38
CA LEU A 6 -10.43 -14.34 5.38
C LEU A 6 -9.02 -14.80 5.05
N GLU A 7 -8.75 -15.01 3.76
CA GLU A 7 -7.38 -15.14 3.26
C GLU A 7 -6.75 -13.74 3.12
N LEU A 8 -5.68 -13.50 3.85
CA LEU A 8 -4.87 -12.30 3.74
C LEU A 8 -3.99 -12.45 2.50
N ASN A 9 -4.53 -12.05 1.33
CA ASN A 9 -3.84 -11.99 0.02
C ASN A 9 -3.43 -13.34 -0.61
N LYS A 10 -3.70 -13.55 -1.90
CA LYS A 10 -3.34 -14.79 -2.61
C LYS A 10 -1.84 -14.92 -2.93
N ASN A 11 -1.12 -13.79 -2.90
CA ASN A 11 0.33 -13.73 -3.05
C ASN A 11 1.05 -13.78 -1.70
N TYR A 12 0.44 -14.34 -0.65
CA TYR A 12 1.07 -14.57 0.66
C TYR A 12 2.24 -15.54 0.49
N GLN A 13 3.35 -15.04 -0.08
CA GLN A 13 4.55 -15.81 -0.29
C GLN A 13 5.22 -15.98 1.06
N LYS A 14 5.35 -17.27 1.38
CA LYS A 14 5.98 -17.85 2.55
C LYS A 14 7.48 -17.48 2.62
N LYS A 15 7.82 -16.22 2.91
CA LYS A 15 9.23 -15.83 3.14
C LYS A 15 9.84 -16.53 4.36
N TYR A 16 9.03 -17.10 5.25
CA TYR A 16 9.51 -17.91 6.36
C TYR A 16 8.58 -19.11 6.66
N THR A 17 9.16 -20.32 6.61
CA THR A 17 8.51 -21.64 6.84
C THR A 17 9.37 -22.55 7.71
N GLY A 18 10.18 -21.94 8.58
CA GLY A 18 11.11 -22.66 9.44
C GLY A 18 10.42 -23.72 10.32
N PRO A 19 11.15 -24.75 10.79
CA PRO A 19 10.58 -25.85 11.58
C PRO A 19 9.90 -25.41 12.88
N ASN A 20 10.32 -24.26 13.46
CA ASN A 20 9.74 -23.66 14.67
C ASN A 20 8.54 -22.73 14.38
N ALA A 21 8.20 -22.52 13.12
CA ALA A 21 7.18 -21.59 12.64
C ALA A 21 5.80 -22.26 12.46
N LYS A 22 5.49 -23.29 13.27
CA LYS A 22 4.32 -24.18 13.05
C LYS A 22 3.21 -23.89 14.05
N GLY A 23 1.97 -23.82 13.57
CA GLY A 23 0.78 -23.91 14.42
C GLY A 23 0.54 -22.74 15.37
N GLU A 24 1.36 -21.68 15.32
CA GLU A 24 1.11 -20.48 16.11
C GLU A 24 -0.19 -19.84 15.63
N VAL A 25 -1.13 -19.69 16.57
CA VAL A 25 -2.39 -18.98 16.40
C VAL A 25 -2.52 -17.98 17.53
N PHE A 26 -3.08 -16.82 17.20
CA PHE A 26 -3.16 -15.72 18.13
C PHE A 26 -4.58 -15.17 18.21
N PRO A 27 -5.16 -15.03 19.42
CA PRO A 27 -6.38 -14.26 19.59
C PRO A 27 -6.09 -12.79 19.31
N VAL A 28 -6.87 -12.20 18.40
CA VAL A 28 -6.69 -10.79 17.98
C VAL A 28 -7.74 -9.88 18.62
N GLY A 29 -8.91 -10.42 18.95
CA GLY A 29 -9.99 -9.70 19.62
C GLY A 29 -11.37 -10.28 19.30
N ARG A 30 -12.40 -9.46 19.48
CA ARG A 30 -13.79 -9.76 19.11
C ARG A 30 -14.39 -8.61 18.29
N ILE A 31 -15.32 -8.92 17.40
CA ILE A 31 -16.22 -7.96 16.75
C ILE A 31 -17.63 -8.47 17.00
N ASP A 32 -18.47 -7.68 17.67
CA ASP A 32 -19.82 -8.06 18.05
C ASP A 32 -19.82 -9.44 18.76
N ASP A 33 -20.58 -10.41 18.23
CA ASP A 33 -20.65 -11.78 18.78
C ASP A 33 -19.48 -12.68 18.35
N PHE A 34 -18.58 -12.21 17.48
CA PHE A 34 -17.57 -13.03 16.82
C PHE A 34 -16.19 -12.91 17.48
N ASN A 35 -15.54 -14.04 17.68
CA ASN A 35 -14.12 -14.15 18.05
C ASN A 35 -13.23 -14.12 16.81
N ILE A 36 -12.01 -13.60 16.99
CA ILE A 36 -11.03 -13.47 15.91
C ILE A 36 -9.73 -14.18 16.29
N LEU A 37 -9.34 -15.12 15.44
CA LEU A 37 -8.06 -15.81 15.52
C LEU A 37 -7.23 -15.52 14.26
N TYR A 38 -5.98 -15.13 14.46
CA TYR A 38 -5.01 -14.97 13.39
C TYR A 38 -4.06 -16.15 13.34
N ALA A 39 -3.97 -16.78 12.17
CA ALA A 39 -3.05 -17.86 11.87
C ALA A 39 -2.04 -17.37 10.81
N PRO A 40 -0.89 -16.78 11.22
CA PRO A 40 0.06 -16.17 10.31
C PRO A 40 0.54 -17.13 9.21
N PHE A 41 0.85 -18.38 9.53
CA PHE A 41 1.40 -19.33 8.55
C PHE A 41 0.39 -19.90 7.57
N LEU A 42 -0.90 -19.79 7.90
CA LEU A 42 -1.98 -20.07 6.97
C LEU A 42 -2.35 -18.83 6.14
N GLY A 43 -1.81 -17.64 6.51
CA GLY A 43 -2.21 -16.38 5.91
C GLY A 43 -3.70 -16.09 6.11
N ARG A 44 -4.27 -16.52 7.24
CA ARG A 44 -5.73 -16.51 7.47
C ARG A 44 -6.13 -15.86 8.78
N VAL A 45 -7.29 -15.21 8.73
CA VAL A 45 -7.98 -14.70 9.91
C VAL A 45 -9.33 -15.40 9.99
N TYR A 46 -9.55 -16.12 11.08
CA TYR A 46 -10.78 -16.86 11.33
C TYR A 46 -11.74 -16.01 12.17
N VAL A 47 -13.01 -16.05 11.81
CA VAL A 47 -14.10 -15.35 12.49
C VAL A 47 -15.16 -16.38 12.86
N TYR A 48 -15.48 -16.49 14.15
CA TYR A 48 -16.34 -17.58 14.65
C TYR A 48 -17.11 -17.22 15.92
N GLU A 49 -18.26 -17.86 16.12
CA GLU A 49 -19.05 -17.79 17.36
C GLU A 49 -18.44 -18.69 18.45
N ASP A 50 -18.72 -18.39 19.73
CA ASP A 50 -18.19 -19.15 20.88
C ASP A 50 -18.47 -20.67 20.77
N ASP A 51 -19.65 -21.05 20.25
CA ASP A 51 -20.06 -22.44 20.05
C ASP A 51 -19.23 -23.21 19.00
N SER A 52 -18.49 -22.48 18.17
CA SER A 52 -17.76 -22.99 17.01
C SER A 52 -16.25 -23.12 17.26
N SER A 53 -15.77 -22.74 18.45
CA SER A 53 -14.33 -22.74 18.79
C SER A 53 -13.63 -24.09 18.56
N LYS A 54 -14.24 -25.21 18.97
CA LYS A 54 -13.66 -26.55 18.77
C LYS A 54 -13.49 -26.88 17.29
N LEU A 55 -14.47 -26.52 16.47
CA LEU A 55 -14.48 -26.77 15.02
C LEU A 55 -13.35 -25.98 14.33
N VAL A 56 -13.20 -24.71 14.71
CA VAL A 56 -12.13 -23.83 14.18
C VAL A 56 -10.76 -24.43 14.46
N GLN A 57 -10.52 -24.88 15.69
CA GLN A 57 -9.23 -25.45 16.10
C GLN A 57 -8.93 -26.76 15.36
N GLN A 58 -9.93 -27.63 15.18
CA GLN A 58 -9.78 -28.84 14.38
C GLN A 58 -9.44 -28.52 12.92
N HIS A 59 -10.11 -27.52 12.34
CA HIS A 59 -9.85 -27.07 10.97
C HIS A 59 -8.43 -26.53 10.80
N ILE A 60 -7.99 -25.63 11.69
CA ILE A 60 -6.63 -25.07 11.67
C ILE A 60 -5.57 -26.17 11.79
N ASN A 61 -5.78 -27.14 12.68
CA ASN A 61 -4.84 -28.25 12.86
C ASN A 61 -4.74 -29.12 11.61
N PHE A 62 -5.87 -29.41 10.97
CA PHE A 62 -5.90 -30.15 9.72
C PHE A 62 -5.10 -29.42 8.63
N GLU A 63 -5.35 -28.12 8.43
CA GLU A 63 -4.68 -27.33 7.38
C GLU A 63 -3.16 -27.19 7.62
N ASN A 64 -2.76 -26.96 8.87
CA ASN A 64 -1.34 -26.90 9.23
C ASN A 64 -0.58 -28.20 8.93
N ASN A 65 -1.27 -29.35 8.98
CA ASN A 65 -0.71 -30.65 8.65
C ASN A 65 -0.66 -30.90 7.14
N SER A 66 -1.53 -30.27 6.34
CA SER A 66 -1.61 -30.45 4.89
C SER A 66 -0.64 -29.59 4.07
N ILE A 67 -0.01 -28.59 4.66
CA ILE A 67 0.87 -27.66 3.93
C ILE A 67 2.26 -28.28 3.67
N SER A 68 2.63 -28.40 2.39
CA SER A 68 4.01 -28.70 1.97
C SER A 68 4.95 -27.55 2.32
N ARG A 69 6.13 -27.90 2.84
CA ARG A 69 7.10 -26.95 3.40
C ARG A 69 8.37 -26.98 2.56
N GLU A 70 8.51 -26.00 1.68
CA GLU A 70 9.82 -25.60 1.17
C GLU A 70 10.41 -24.64 2.20
N GLY A 71 11.51 -25.03 2.83
CA GLY A 71 12.19 -24.23 3.85
C GLY A 71 12.94 -23.07 3.20
N VAL A 72 12.75 -21.85 3.71
CA VAL A 72 13.73 -20.77 3.51
C VAL A 72 14.87 -21.02 4.50
N SER A 73 16.12 -21.01 4.05
CA SER A 73 17.25 -21.27 4.94
C SER A 73 17.35 -20.16 5.99
N ASP A 74 17.52 -20.56 7.26
CA ASP A 74 17.74 -19.66 8.39
C ASP A 74 19.18 -19.11 8.45
N THR A 75 19.97 -19.36 7.41
CA THR A 75 21.39 -18.99 7.36
C THR A 75 21.55 -17.49 7.13
N ASN A 76 22.39 -16.86 7.95
CA ASN A 76 22.79 -15.47 7.72
C ASN A 76 23.54 -15.38 6.38
N PRO A 77 23.15 -14.48 5.46
CA PRO A 77 23.84 -14.36 4.19
C PRO A 77 25.24 -13.83 4.40
N ALA A 78 26.23 -14.44 3.76
CA ALA A 78 27.57 -13.87 3.69
C ALA A 78 27.56 -12.60 2.81
N PRO A 79 28.52 -11.67 2.97
CA PRO A 79 28.53 -10.43 2.19
C PRO A 79 28.47 -10.59 0.66
N HIS A 80 28.99 -11.69 0.13
CA HIS A 80 28.98 -12.01 -1.30
C HIS A 80 27.69 -12.68 -1.78
N GLU A 81 26.78 -13.02 -0.87
CA GLU A 81 25.44 -13.54 -1.16
C GLU A 81 24.38 -12.43 -1.16
N ILE A 82 24.79 -11.19 -0.87
CA ILE A 82 23.94 -10.01 -0.85
C ILE A 82 23.55 -9.67 -2.29
N SER A 83 22.25 -9.58 -2.54
CA SER A 83 21.68 -9.19 -3.84
C SER A 83 21.24 -7.71 -3.89
N ASN A 84 21.59 -6.90 -2.89
CA ASN A 84 21.25 -5.48 -2.83
C ASN A 84 22.42 -4.63 -2.32
N LEU A 85 22.96 -3.78 -3.19
CA LEU A 85 23.97 -2.77 -2.87
C LEU A 85 23.30 -1.39 -2.83
N CYS A 86 23.32 -0.74 -1.68
CA CYS A 86 22.81 0.61 -1.53
C CYS A 86 23.97 1.60 -1.43
N ILE A 87 23.92 2.70 -2.16
CA ILE A 87 24.97 3.71 -2.22
C ILE A 87 24.35 5.02 -1.76
N LEU A 88 24.94 5.66 -0.75
CA LEU A 88 24.63 7.03 -0.32
C LEU A 88 25.67 7.95 -0.97
N PRO A 89 25.39 8.52 -2.17
CA PRO A 89 26.44 9.11 -2.99
C PRO A 89 27.02 10.39 -2.41
N THR A 90 26.20 11.11 -1.62
CA THR A 90 26.58 12.39 -1.01
C THR A 90 25.77 12.66 0.25
N LEU A 91 26.31 13.49 1.14
CA LEU A 91 25.60 14.08 2.28
C LEU A 91 24.98 15.46 1.96
N ASP A 92 25.29 16.05 0.80
CA ASP A 92 24.70 17.33 0.40
C ASP A 92 23.26 17.14 -0.11
N CYS A 93 22.46 18.20 0.00
CA CYS A 93 21.07 18.21 -0.46
C CYS A 93 20.66 19.63 -0.84
N ASN A 94 19.83 19.73 -1.87
CA ASN A 94 19.26 20.98 -2.38
C ASN A 94 17.92 21.36 -1.72
N LEU A 95 17.39 20.52 -0.82
CA LEU A 95 16.21 20.80 -0.01
C LEU A 95 16.55 21.01 1.47
N GLY A 96 15.71 21.79 2.15
CA GLY A 96 15.75 22.07 3.58
C GLY A 96 14.65 21.34 4.36
N CYS A 97 14.38 20.05 4.08
CA CYS A 97 13.24 19.35 4.67
C CYS A 97 13.24 19.40 6.20
N SER A 98 12.10 19.73 6.82
CA SER A 98 11.98 19.96 8.26
C SER A 98 12.22 18.70 9.10
N TYR A 99 11.75 17.54 8.63
CA TYR A 99 11.89 16.24 9.31
C TYR A 99 13.08 15.39 8.84
N CYS A 100 14.07 15.96 8.15
CA CYS A 100 15.11 15.16 7.50
C CYS A 100 15.88 14.28 8.50
N HIS A 101 15.71 12.96 8.35
CA HIS A 101 16.30 11.96 9.23
C HIS A 101 17.85 11.93 9.21
N SER A 102 18.47 12.36 8.10
CA SER A 102 19.93 12.39 7.90
C SER A 102 20.57 13.75 8.18
N ASP A 103 19.77 14.79 8.44
CA ASP A 103 20.25 16.17 8.53
C ASP A 103 21.11 16.63 7.34
N SER A 104 20.68 16.23 6.14
CA SER A 104 21.42 16.43 4.90
C SER A 104 21.63 17.92 4.56
N GLY A 105 22.73 18.21 3.87
CA GLY A 105 23.06 19.56 3.39
C GLY A 105 23.89 20.41 4.37
N LYS A 106 24.17 19.92 5.58
CA LYS A 106 25.14 20.52 6.52
C LYS A 106 26.59 20.18 6.16
N ILE A 107 26.85 18.92 5.81
CA ILE A 107 28.16 18.41 5.40
C ILE A 107 28.13 18.18 3.90
N ARG A 108 29.12 18.73 3.19
CA ARG A 108 29.31 18.46 1.75
C ARG A 108 30.40 17.41 1.61
N LYS A 109 29.99 16.16 1.47
CA LYS A 109 30.89 15.03 1.23
C LYS A 109 30.27 14.13 0.17
N THR A 110 31.10 13.67 -0.77
CA THR A 110 30.72 12.75 -1.84
C THR A 110 31.57 11.49 -1.69
N ILE A 111 30.96 10.34 -1.92
CA ILE A 111 31.62 9.04 -1.81
C ILE A 111 32.78 8.93 -2.81
N ASP A 112 33.87 8.26 -2.41
CA ASP A 112 34.94 7.89 -3.34
C ASP A 112 34.42 6.79 -4.29
N PHE A 113 34.66 6.97 -5.58
CA PHE A 113 34.29 5.98 -6.58
C PHE A 113 35.07 4.67 -6.42
N GLU A 114 36.33 4.70 -5.95
CA GLU A 114 37.06 3.45 -5.72
C GLU A 114 36.45 2.62 -4.59
N PHE A 115 35.79 3.25 -3.61
CA PHE A 115 35.02 2.53 -2.59
C PHE A 115 33.79 1.84 -3.20
N VAL A 116 33.05 2.55 -4.06
CA VAL A 116 31.89 1.98 -4.78
C VAL A 116 32.33 0.80 -5.64
N LYS A 117 33.43 0.96 -6.36
CA LYS A 117 34.05 -0.07 -7.19
C LYS A 117 34.42 -1.32 -6.37
N ALA A 118 35.11 -1.13 -5.25
CA ALA A 118 35.48 -2.22 -4.35
C ALA A 118 34.26 -2.97 -3.81
N ALA A 119 33.16 -2.27 -3.52
CA ALA A 119 31.90 -2.90 -3.11
C ALA A 119 31.26 -3.73 -4.23
N MET A 120 31.19 -3.20 -5.44
CA MET A 120 30.66 -3.91 -6.60
C MET A 120 31.50 -5.15 -6.93
N ASP A 121 32.82 -5.02 -6.89
CA ASP A 121 33.72 -6.16 -7.11
C ASP A 121 33.55 -7.24 -6.02
N LEU A 122 33.35 -6.84 -4.76
CA LEU A 122 33.12 -7.79 -3.65
C LEU A 122 31.82 -8.58 -3.80
N ILE A 123 30.75 -7.94 -4.28
CA ILE A 123 29.40 -8.51 -4.36
C ILE A 123 29.19 -9.26 -5.68
N SER A 124 29.55 -8.65 -6.81
CA SER A 124 29.19 -9.14 -8.15
C SER A 124 30.12 -10.23 -8.70
N THR A 125 31.37 -10.32 -8.25
CA THR A 125 32.33 -11.29 -8.84
C THR A 125 32.12 -12.74 -8.42
N LYS A 126 31.28 -12.97 -7.39
CA LYS A 126 31.15 -14.29 -6.74
C LYS A 126 29.81 -14.97 -6.99
N THR A 127 28.88 -14.32 -7.69
CA THR A 127 27.55 -14.86 -7.96
C THR A 127 26.97 -14.28 -9.25
N ASP A 128 26.24 -15.08 -10.01
CA ASP A 128 25.46 -14.63 -11.17
C ASP A 128 24.01 -14.24 -10.80
N LYS A 129 23.69 -14.17 -9.49
CA LYS A 129 22.35 -13.80 -9.01
C LYS A 129 21.99 -12.36 -9.45
N PRO A 130 20.70 -12.07 -9.70
CA PRO A 130 20.24 -10.70 -9.94
C PRO A 130 20.67 -9.76 -8.81
N LEU A 131 21.13 -8.57 -9.17
CA LEU A 131 21.63 -7.55 -8.25
C LEU A 131 20.78 -6.28 -8.36
N LEU A 132 20.35 -5.75 -7.22
CA LEU A 132 19.79 -4.42 -7.10
C LEU A 132 20.91 -3.45 -6.70
N ILE A 133 21.14 -2.41 -7.50
CA ILE A 133 21.97 -1.27 -7.10
C ILE A 133 21.04 -0.08 -6.88
N CYS A 134 20.94 0.38 -5.64
CA CYS A 134 20.10 1.49 -5.26
C CYS A 134 20.94 2.71 -4.90
N PHE A 135 20.64 3.85 -5.54
CA PHE A 135 21.12 5.15 -5.08
C PHE A 135 20.09 5.72 -4.10
N HIS A 136 20.50 5.95 -2.86
CA HIS A 136 19.60 6.36 -1.77
C HIS A 136 20.16 7.57 -1.00
N GLY A 137 19.38 8.06 -0.03
CA GLY A 137 19.59 9.26 0.80
C GLY A 137 20.91 9.39 1.58
N GLY A 138 20.87 9.91 2.81
CA GLY A 138 22.04 10.58 3.43
C GLY A 138 22.23 12.01 2.89
N GLY A 139 21.87 12.24 1.63
CA GLY A 139 21.73 13.51 0.93
C GLY A 139 20.73 13.39 -0.22
N GLU A 140 20.90 14.19 -1.28
CA GLU A 140 20.23 13.99 -2.57
C GLU A 140 21.18 13.30 -3.56
N PRO A 141 20.94 12.04 -3.93
CA PRO A 141 21.82 11.28 -4.83
C PRO A 141 22.16 12.00 -6.13
N THR A 142 21.18 12.69 -6.73
CA THR A 142 21.38 13.32 -8.04
C THR A 142 22.36 14.49 -8.02
N LEU A 143 22.76 14.99 -6.85
CA LEU A 143 23.83 15.99 -6.74
C LEU A 143 25.22 15.36 -6.96
N ALA A 144 25.39 14.06 -6.74
CA ALA A 144 26.60 13.31 -7.08
C ALA A 144 26.45 12.60 -8.44
N PHE A 145 25.97 13.35 -9.44
CA PHE A 145 25.58 12.80 -10.75
C PHE A 145 26.71 12.00 -11.44
N GLU A 146 27.96 12.44 -11.29
CA GLU A 146 29.13 11.72 -11.83
C GLU A 146 29.33 10.35 -11.19
N ILE A 147 29.09 10.20 -9.89
CA ILE A 147 29.16 8.89 -9.23
C ILE A 147 28.12 7.95 -9.83
N MET A 148 26.88 8.41 -9.99
CA MET A 148 25.81 7.60 -10.59
C MET A 148 26.17 7.13 -12.01
N LYS A 149 26.71 8.03 -12.84
CA LYS A 149 27.18 7.71 -14.20
C LYS A 149 28.30 6.67 -14.18
N LYS A 150 29.35 6.89 -13.37
CA LYS A 150 30.48 5.97 -13.26
C LYS A 150 30.07 4.60 -12.73
N THR A 151 29.17 4.55 -11.74
CA THR A 151 28.63 3.29 -11.20
C THR A 151 27.87 2.51 -12.28
N ARG A 152 26.96 3.18 -13.02
CA ARG A 152 26.20 2.53 -14.10
C ARG A 152 27.12 2.03 -15.22
N GLU A 153 28.15 2.81 -15.57
CA GLU A 153 29.12 2.40 -16.60
C GLU A 153 29.94 1.20 -16.14
N TYR A 154 30.49 1.26 -14.93
CA TYR A 154 31.29 0.17 -14.37
C TYR A 154 30.49 -1.12 -14.21
N ALA A 155 29.20 -1.01 -13.89
CA ALA A 155 28.31 -2.15 -13.74
C ALA A 155 28.19 -3.03 -14.99
N LYS A 156 28.41 -2.47 -16.19
CA LYS A 156 28.34 -3.20 -17.46
C LYS A 156 29.33 -4.37 -17.58
N ARG A 157 30.38 -4.38 -16.74
CA ARG A 157 31.38 -5.46 -16.73
C ARG A 157 30.91 -6.74 -16.07
N PHE A 158 29.84 -6.67 -15.28
CA PHE A 158 29.34 -7.81 -14.52
C PHE A 158 28.34 -8.61 -15.35
N ARG A 159 28.29 -9.92 -15.12
CA ARG A 159 27.37 -10.83 -15.81
C ARG A 159 25.98 -10.86 -15.18
N ASN A 160 25.84 -10.30 -13.98
CA ASN A 160 24.58 -10.22 -13.25
C ASN A 160 23.52 -9.47 -14.05
N GLU A 161 22.26 -9.89 -13.92
CA GLU A 161 21.14 -9.01 -14.24
C GLU A 161 21.07 -7.90 -13.17
N ILE A 162 21.32 -6.64 -13.58
CA ILE A 162 21.37 -5.51 -12.64
C ILE A 162 20.14 -4.61 -12.83
N THR A 163 19.37 -4.46 -11.77
CA THR A 163 18.31 -3.44 -11.67
C THR A 163 18.86 -2.22 -10.94
N PHE A 164 18.63 -1.03 -11.49
CA PHE A 164 18.99 0.22 -10.84
C PHE A 164 17.77 0.91 -10.24
N ALA A 165 17.87 1.26 -8.96
CA ALA A 165 16.85 2.02 -8.25
C ALA A 165 17.38 3.39 -7.80
N LEU A 166 16.50 4.38 -7.73
CA LEU A 166 16.80 5.72 -7.24
C LEU A 166 15.74 6.19 -6.24
N GLN A 167 16.15 6.46 -5.00
CA GLN A 167 15.39 7.28 -4.07
C GLN A 167 15.85 8.74 -4.19
N THR A 168 14.96 9.63 -4.60
CA THR A 168 15.27 11.05 -4.86
C THR A 168 14.19 11.97 -4.31
N ASN A 169 14.54 13.20 -4.00
CA ASN A 169 13.58 14.27 -3.72
C ASN A 169 12.88 14.80 -4.99
N GLY A 170 13.34 14.41 -6.19
CA GLY A 170 12.71 14.75 -7.46
C GLY A 170 12.96 16.19 -7.95
N VAL A 171 13.79 16.97 -7.26
CA VAL A 171 14.12 18.35 -7.61
C VAL A 171 15.48 18.39 -8.30
N PHE A 172 15.47 18.22 -9.62
CA PHE A 172 16.67 18.24 -10.45
C PHE A 172 16.37 18.75 -11.86
N SER A 173 17.45 19.04 -12.60
CA SER A 173 17.41 19.60 -13.96
C SER A 173 16.89 18.60 -15.00
N GLU A 174 16.57 19.12 -16.19
CA GLU A 174 16.17 18.30 -17.32
C GLU A 174 17.26 17.30 -17.76
N GLU A 175 18.53 17.67 -17.67
CA GLU A 175 19.66 16.79 -17.96
C GLU A 175 19.63 15.54 -17.07
N VAL A 176 19.56 15.74 -15.76
CA VAL A 176 19.48 14.65 -14.77
C VAL A 176 18.24 13.80 -15.02
N ARG A 177 17.07 14.44 -15.23
CA ARG A 177 15.82 13.74 -15.52
C ARG A 177 15.91 12.83 -16.73
N ASN A 178 16.49 13.32 -17.82
CA ASN A 178 16.64 12.59 -19.07
C ASN A 178 17.62 11.41 -18.90
N TRP A 179 18.70 11.58 -18.13
CA TRP A 179 19.61 10.49 -17.81
C TRP A 179 18.95 9.43 -16.93
N VAL A 180 18.26 9.85 -15.87
CA VAL A 180 17.55 8.97 -14.93
C VAL A 180 16.52 8.13 -15.67
N SER A 181 15.70 8.73 -16.54
CA SER A 181 14.68 7.99 -17.30
C SER A 181 15.25 6.89 -18.22
N LYS A 182 16.53 6.97 -18.60
CA LYS A 182 17.19 5.98 -19.48
C LYS A 182 18.04 4.96 -18.72
N ASN A 183 18.46 5.28 -17.50
CA ASN A 183 19.47 4.52 -16.75
C ASN A 183 19.01 4.03 -15.39
N ILE A 184 17.79 4.35 -14.97
CA ILE A 184 17.20 3.90 -13.71
C ILE A 184 15.88 3.18 -14.01
N ASP A 185 15.77 1.95 -13.54
CA ASP A 185 14.61 1.09 -13.75
C ASP A 185 13.47 1.42 -12.78
N GLU A 186 13.83 1.66 -11.51
CA GLU A 186 12.90 1.93 -10.42
C GLU A 186 13.14 3.31 -9.81
N ILE A 187 12.13 4.18 -9.82
CA ILE A 187 12.23 5.53 -9.28
C ILE A 187 11.28 5.67 -8.09
N HIS A 188 11.82 6.17 -6.99
CA HIS A 188 11.08 6.44 -5.77
C HIS A 188 11.25 7.92 -5.42
N ILE A 189 10.19 8.70 -5.65
CA ILE A 189 10.24 10.15 -5.45
C ILE A 189 9.63 10.49 -4.09
N SER A 190 10.37 11.24 -3.27
CA SER A 190 9.85 11.78 -2.02
C SER A 190 8.95 12.99 -2.27
N CYS A 191 7.63 12.82 -2.16
CA CYS A 191 6.63 13.87 -2.35
C CYS A 191 5.55 13.74 -1.27
N ASP A 192 5.24 14.83 -0.58
CA ASP A 192 4.31 14.82 0.55
C ASP A 192 2.86 15.18 0.16
N GLY A 193 2.60 15.45 -1.11
CA GLY A 193 1.27 15.74 -1.63
C GLY A 193 1.15 17.11 -2.28
N PRO A 194 -0.01 17.78 -2.15
CA PRO A 194 -0.24 19.10 -2.72
C PRO A 194 0.81 20.15 -2.30
N PRO A 195 0.98 21.24 -3.08
CA PRO A 195 1.91 22.33 -2.77
C PRO A 195 1.80 22.87 -1.33
N SER A 196 0.58 22.94 -0.78
CA SER A 196 0.33 23.40 0.60
C SER A 196 0.95 22.51 1.69
N ILE A 197 1.33 21.27 1.37
CA ILE A 197 2.03 20.36 2.28
C ILE A 197 3.49 20.23 1.88
N GLN A 198 3.74 19.98 0.59
CA GLN A 198 5.08 19.78 0.04
C GLN A 198 6.02 20.97 0.32
N ASP A 199 5.57 22.19 0.06
CA ASP A 199 6.46 23.37 0.16
C ASP A 199 6.77 23.74 1.62
N ILE A 200 5.89 23.37 2.57
CA ILE A 200 6.12 23.59 4.01
C ILE A 200 7.07 22.54 4.56
N GLN A 201 6.85 21.27 4.21
CA GLN A 201 7.64 20.18 4.77
C GLN A 201 8.99 19.99 4.08
N ARG A 202 9.05 20.26 2.76
CA ARG A 202 10.19 20.05 1.88
C ARG A 202 10.52 21.30 1.05
N PRO A 203 10.80 22.46 1.67
CA PRO A 203 11.22 23.65 0.93
C PRO A 203 12.57 23.42 0.26
N LEU A 204 12.86 24.21 -0.78
CA LEU A 204 14.22 24.36 -1.29
C LEU A 204 15.14 24.86 -0.17
N LYS A 205 16.44 24.62 -0.28
CA LYS A 205 17.43 25.04 0.74
C LYS A 205 17.41 26.56 1.02
N ASN A 206 16.97 27.37 0.06
CA ASN A 206 16.78 28.81 0.19
C ASN A 206 15.38 29.23 0.69
N GLY A 207 14.54 28.29 1.12
CA GLY A 207 13.15 28.54 1.54
C GLY A 207 12.12 28.60 0.41
N GLY A 208 12.54 28.48 -0.86
CA GLY A 208 11.64 28.48 -2.01
C GLY A 208 10.77 27.21 -2.13
N LYS A 209 9.80 27.26 -3.04
CA LYS A 209 8.85 26.16 -3.29
C LYS A 209 9.50 25.04 -4.09
N SER A 210 9.35 23.79 -3.65
CA SER A 210 9.84 22.60 -4.37
C SER A 210 8.77 21.97 -5.26
N SER A 211 7.49 22.19 -4.94
CA SER A 211 6.34 21.59 -5.61
C SER A 211 6.31 21.77 -7.14
N PRO A 212 6.66 22.93 -7.74
CA PRO A 212 6.56 23.08 -9.20
C PRO A 212 7.58 22.21 -9.95
N ILE A 213 8.77 22.03 -9.37
CA ILE A 213 9.88 21.27 -9.98
C ILE A 213 9.59 19.77 -9.88
N ILE A 214 9.23 19.31 -8.68
CA ILE A 214 8.95 17.89 -8.44
C ILE A 214 7.72 17.43 -9.24
N GLU A 215 6.64 18.23 -9.33
CA GLU A 215 5.48 17.90 -10.16
C GLU A 215 5.84 17.76 -11.63
N LYS A 216 6.64 18.68 -12.18
CA LYS A 216 7.12 18.63 -13.57
C LYS A 216 7.87 17.33 -13.84
N ASN A 217 8.71 16.90 -12.90
CA ASN A 217 9.50 15.68 -13.03
C ASN A 217 8.65 14.42 -12.85
N ILE A 218 7.70 14.40 -11.90
CA ILE A 218 6.73 13.30 -11.74
C ILE A 218 5.92 13.10 -13.02
N ARG A 219 5.36 14.17 -13.60
CA ARG A 219 4.59 14.09 -14.85
C ARG A 219 5.42 13.58 -16.01
N TYR A 220 6.69 13.95 -16.09
CA TYR A 220 7.59 13.42 -17.11
C TYR A 220 7.75 11.90 -16.97
N PHE A 221 8.03 11.40 -15.78
CA PHE A 221 8.20 9.95 -15.57
C PHE A 221 6.91 9.16 -15.74
N LEU A 222 5.75 9.70 -15.36
CA LEU A 222 4.45 9.07 -15.59
C LEU A 222 4.12 8.89 -17.09
N ASN A 223 4.68 9.74 -17.96
CA ASN A 223 4.51 9.66 -19.40
C ASN A 223 5.68 8.96 -20.12
N SER A 224 6.70 8.49 -19.37
CA SER A 224 7.85 7.78 -19.94
C SER A 224 7.61 6.28 -19.91
N SER A 225 7.81 5.61 -21.05
CA SER A 225 7.77 4.15 -21.14
C SER A 225 9.05 3.47 -20.65
N ALA A 226 10.12 4.24 -20.40
CA ALA A 226 11.43 3.71 -20.02
C ALA A 226 11.54 3.43 -18.51
N VAL A 227 10.74 4.10 -17.69
CA VAL A 227 10.67 3.86 -16.23
C VAL A 227 9.74 2.68 -15.98
N LYS A 228 10.30 1.57 -15.48
CA LYS A 228 9.52 0.34 -15.22
C LYS A 228 8.66 0.47 -13.97
N ASP A 229 9.20 1.11 -12.94
CA ASP A 229 8.49 1.33 -11.69
C ASP A 229 8.64 2.78 -11.17
N LEU A 230 7.51 3.40 -10.83
CA LEU A 230 7.45 4.71 -10.21
C LEU A 230 6.57 4.65 -8.97
N SER A 231 7.13 5.03 -7.82
CA SER A 231 6.36 5.21 -6.60
C SER A 231 6.65 6.55 -5.92
N LEU A 232 5.64 7.10 -5.25
CA LEU A 232 5.81 8.27 -4.40
C LEU A 232 5.90 7.83 -2.93
N THR A 233 6.82 8.42 -2.18
CA THR A 233 6.94 8.21 -0.74
C THR A 233 6.63 9.52 -0.01
N THR A 234 5.67 9.47 0.89
CA THR A 234 5.14 10.60 1.65
C THR A 234 5.42 10.38 3.12
N VAL A 235 6.02 11.39 3.75
CA VAL A 235 6.20 11.41 5.21
C VAL A 235 5.02 12.15 5.83
N ILE A 236 4.22 11.42 6.60
CA ILE A 236 3.11 11.95 7.38
C ILE A 236 3.66 12.44 8.72
N SER A 237 3.51 13.75 8.96
CA SER A 237 3.83 14.42 10.21
C SER A 237 2.57 14.69 11.01
N LYS A 238 2.73 15.26 12.22
CA LYS A 238 1.60 15.79 12.99
C LYS A 238 0.79 16.83 12.20
N PHE A 239 1.42 17.59 11.30
CA PHE A 239 0.74 18.58 10.46
C PHE A 239 -0.11 17.97 9.33
N SER A 240 0.29 16.84 8.76
CA SER A 240 -0.35 16.24 7.57
C SER A 240 -1.20 15.00 7.87
N VAL A 241 -1.31 14.59 9.13
CA VAL A 241 -2.00 13.36 9.54
C VAL A 241 -3.47 13.31 9.13
N ASP A 242 -4.16 14.43 9.18
CA ASP A 242 -5.57 14.62 8.81
C ASP A 242 -5.77 14.79 7.29
N LYS A 243 -4.68 14.98 6.53
CA LYS A 243 -4.69 15.26 5.08
C LYS A 243 -4.38 14.03 4.23
N GLN A 244 -4.26 12.84 4.84
CA GLN A 244 -3.89 11.61 4.15
C GLN A 244 -4.81 11.27 2.95
N VAL A 245 -6.12 11.51 3.08
CA VAL A 245 -7.10 11.29 2.00
C VAL A 245 -6.85 12.28 0.84
N ASP A 246 -6.60 13.55 1.14
CA ASP A 246 -6.35 14.57 0.13
C ASP A 246 -5.01 14.39 -0.58
N ILE A 247 -3.97 13.95 0.15
CA ILE A 247 -2.68 13.59 -0.43
C ILE A 247 -2.86 12.48 -1.46
N LEU A 248 -3.60 11.43 -1.11
CA LEU A 248 -3.86 10.32 -2.03
C LEU A 248 -4.72 10.75 -3.24
N ASP A 249 -5.79 11.52 -3.02
CA ASP A 249 -6.64 12.06 -4.09
C ASP A 249 -5.82 12.91 -5.07
N TYR A 250 -4.93 13.75 -4.55
CA TYR A 250 -4.03 14.56 -5.37
C TYR A 250 -3.08 13.68 -6.22
N PHE A 251 -2.45 12.66 -5.63
CA PHE A 251 -1.61 11.73 -6.40
C PHE A 251 -2.38 10.91 -7.43
N TYR A 252 -3.60 10.49 -7.11
CA TYR A 252 -4.48 9.82 -8.06
C TYR A 252 -4.73 10.71 -9.28
N ARG A 253 -5.03 11.98 -9.06
CA ARG A 253 -5.28 12.99 -10.10
C ARG A 253 -4.04 13.33 -10.92
N LEU A 254 -2.84 13.21 -10.35
CA LEU A 254 -1.59 13.28 -11.10
C LEU A 254 -1.38 12.07 -12.02
N GLY A 255 -2.04 10.94 -11.73
CA GLY A 255 -1.92 9.68 -12.48
C GLY A 255 -1.06 8.61 -11.80
N VAL A 256 -0.62 8.86 -10.57
CA VAL A 256 0.24 7.95 -9.78
C VAL A 256 -0.50 6.66 -9.44
N LYS A 257 0.22 5.53 -9.46
CA LYS A 257 -0.33 4.20 -9.17
C LYS A 257 0.21 3.54 -7.91
N LYS A 258 1.37 3.96 -7.42
CA LYS A 258 2.00 3.40 -6.23
C LYS A 258 2.40 4.51 -5.27
N VAL A 259 1.96 4.40 -4.02
CA VAL A 259 2.18 5.40 -2.98
C VAL A 259 2.62 4.68 -1.70
N LYS A 260 3.60 5.24 -1.00
CA LYS A 260 4.06 4.77 0.30
C LYS A 260 3.84 5.86 1.33
N PHE A 261 3.08 5.57 2.39
CA PHE A 261 2.97 6.46 3.55
C PHE A 261 3.86 5.94 4.68
N THR A 262 4.71 6.81 5.19
CA THR A 262 5.54 6.57 6.37
C THR A 262 5.31 7.68 7.39
N THR A 263 5.76 7.49 8.62
CA THR A 263 5.76 8.52 9.65
C THR A 263 7.15 9.12 9.82
N VAL A 264 7.22 10.29 10.45
CA VAL A 264 8.49 10.91 10.80
C VAL A 264 9.30 10.00 11.72
N ILE A 265 10.55 9.73 11.34
CA ILE A 265 11.54 9.05 12.19
C ILE A 265 12.27 10.12 13.01
N LYS A 266 12.38 9.92 14.33
CA LYS A 266 12.97 10.88 15.27
C LYS A 266 14.51 10.85 15.25
N THR A 267 15.12 11.15 14.11
CA THR A 267 16.58 11.29 13.94
C THR A 267 16.92 12.54 13.14
N GLY A 268 18.19 12.96 13.14
CA GLY A 268 18.64 14.13 12.36
C GLY A 268 17.86 15.40 12.71
N ARG A 269 17.43 16.18 11.72
CA ARG A 269 16.67 17.42 11.98
C ARG A 269 15.37 17.21 12.72
N ALA A 270 14.70 16.07 12.52
CA ALA A 270 13.47 15.77 13.23
C ALA A 270 13.67 15.64 14.75
N LEU A 271 14.88 15.23 15.17
CA LEU A 271 15.24 15.14 16.58
C LEU A 271 15.58 16.50 17.18
N TYR A 272 16.37 17.32 16.47
CA TYR A 272 16.94 18.56 17.02
C TYR A 272 16.05 19.79 16.85
N CYS A 273 15.11 19.79 15.90
CA CYS A 273 14.21 20.92 15.64
C CYS A 273 12.74 20.45 15.59
N PRO A 274 12.15 19.99 16.71
CA PRO A 274 10.80 19.47 16.72
C PRO A 274 9.76 20.59 16.51
N THR A 275 8.96 20.43 15.48
CA THR A 275 7.80 21.26 15.14
C THR A 275 6.65 20.34 14.73
N ILE A 276 5.46 20.87 14.49
CA ILE A 276 4.35 20.06 13.96
C ILE A 276 4.69 19.42 12.60
N TYR A 277 5.62 20.00 11.84
CA TYR A 277 6.08 19.48 10.55
C TYR A 277 7.14 18.38 10.71
N SER A 278 7.87 18.38 11.82
CA SER A 278 8.99 17.47 12.08
C SER A 278 8.76 16.47 13.19
N THR A 279 7.51 16.34 13.64
CA THR A 279 7.11 15.37 14.67
C THR A 279 6.22 14.31 14.07
N ALA A 280 6.41 13.06 14.50
CA ALA A 280 5.51 11.97 14.15
C ALA A 280 4.08 12.27 14.67
N PRO A 281 3.04 11.89 13.92
CA PRO A 281 1.67 12.03 14.37
C PRO A 281 1.36 11.12 15.55
N ASP A 282 0.26 11.42 16.25
CA ASP A 282 -0.35 10.46 17.16
C ASP A 282 -0.71 9.17 16.39
N PRO A 283 -0.35 7.98 16.91
CA PRO A 283 -0.55 6.70 16.21
C PRO A 283 -2.01 6.38 15.91
N LYS A 284 -2.94 6.77 16.78
CA LYS A 284 -4.37 6.55 16.57
C LYS A 284 -4.89 7.48 15.46
N SER A 285 -4.53 8.76 15.52
CA SER A 285 -4.86 9.73 14.46
C SER A 285 -4.31 9.31 13.09
N PHE A 286 -3.08 8.80 13.05
CA PHE A 286 -2.49 8.25 11.82
C PHE A 286 -3.32 7.10 11.27
N LEU A 287 -3.66 6.12 12.11
CA LEU A 287 -4.43 4.93 11.75
C LEU A 287 -5.86 5.27 11.29
N ASP A 288 -6.58 6.10 12.04
CA ASP A 288 -7.95 6.49 11.74
C ASP A 288 -8.05 7.15 10.35
N ASN A 289 -7.05 7.95 9.98
CA ASN A 289 -6.98 8.57 8.66
C ASN A 289 -6.44 7.61 7.60
N LEU A 290 -5.47 6.76 7.93
CA LEU A 290 -4.93 5.75 7.02
C LEU A 290 -6.03 4.77 6.56
N LEU A 291 -6.90 4.33 7.46
CA LEU A 291 -8.00 3.42 7.14
C LEU A 291 -8.99 4.03 6.14
N LYS A 292 -9.31 5.33 6.27
CA LYS A 292 -10.07 6.09 5.26
C LYS A 292 -9.31 6.15 3.94
N THR A 293 -8.01 6.41 3.99
CA THR A 293 -7.17 6.50 2.79
C THR A 293 -7.05 5.15 2.08
N ILE A 294 -6.94 4.03 2.79
CA ILE A 294 -6.90 2.68 2.20
C ILE A 294 -8.20 2.40 1.43
N GLU A 295 -9.35 2.74 2.00
CA GLU A 295 -10.64 2.57 1.31
C GLU A 295 -10.72 3.42 0.03
N LEU A 296 -10.20 4.67 0.04
CA LEU A 296 -10.11 5.48 -1.18
C LEU A 296 -9.08 4.91 -2.18
N ALA A 297 -7.92 4.46 -1.72
CA ALA A 297 -6.89 3.85 -2.55
C ALA A 297 -7.41 2.60 -3.26
N ASP A 298 -8.22 1.81 -2.56
CA ASP A 298 -8.98 0.73 -3.15
C ASP A 298 -9.85 1.26 -4.29
N VAL A 299 -10.76 2.20 -4.06
CA VAL A 299 -11.63 2.77 -5.12
C VAL A 299 -10.82 3.27 -6.34
N CYS A 300 -9.73 3.98 -6.09
CA CYS A 300 -8.86 4.55 -7.14
C CYS A 300 -7.96 3.53 -7.85
N GLY A 301 -7.77 2.34 -7.28
CA GLY A 301 -6.79 1.37 -7.76
C GLY A 301 -5.34 1.81 -7.59
N ILE A 302 -5.04 2.50 -6.48
CA ILE A 302 -3.68 2.84 -6.06
C ILE A 302 -3.17 1.75 -5.12
N GLU A 303 -1.94 1.28 -5.37
CA GLU A 303 -1.18 0.45 -4.44
C GLU A 303 -0.62 1.36 -3.33
N LEU A 304 -1.31 1.40 -2.18
CA LEU A 304 -0.88 2.12 -1.00
C LEU A 304 -0.15 1.17 -0.04
N LYS A 305 1.12 1.44 0.22
CA LYS A 305 1.93 0.69 1.20
C LYS A 305 2.23 1.54 2.43
N THR A 306 2.32 0.88 3.58
CA THR A 306 2.78 1.50 4.83
C THR A 306 3.84 0.63 5.50
N PRO A 307 5.11 0.71 5.05
CA PRO A 307 6.16 -0.25 5.42
C PRO A 307 6.42 -0.42 6.93
N ASN A 308 6.03 0.56 7.75
CA ASN A 308 6.37 0.63 9.18
C ASN A 308 5.17 0.56 10.14
N THR A 309 3.95 0.38 9.64
CA THR A 309 2.72 0.49 10.46
C THR A 309 1.79 -0.71 10.31
N VAL A 310 1.61 -1.25 9.10
CA VAL A 310 0.74 -2.41 8.87
C VAL A 310 1.18 -3.18 7.62
N SER A 311 1.69 -4.40 7.78
CA SER A 311 1.84 -5.33 6.65
C SER A 311 1.50 -6.75 7.06
N PHE A 312 0.40 -7.25 6.51
CA PHE A 312 0.06 -8.68 6.49
C PHE A 312 0.27 -9.23 5.07
N GLU A 313 1.20 -8.66 4.30
CA GLU A 313 1.52 -9.17 2.96
C GLU A 313 2.55 -10.30 3.00
N TRP A 314 3.30 -10.41 4.08
CA TRP A 314 4.36 -11.40 4.27
C TRP A 314 4.55 -11.79 5.73
N ASN A 315 5.15 -12.95 5.94
CA ASN A 315 5.75 -13.37 7.21
C ASN A 315 7.26 -13.40 7.07
N THR A 316 7.97 -12.88 8.06
CA THR A 316 9.43 -12.87 8.12
C THR A 316 9.89 -12.98 9.57
N ASN A 317 11.08 -13.55 9.78
CA ASN A 317 11.76 -13.50 11.07
C ASN A 317 12.71 -12.30 11.19
N ARG A 318 12.90 -11.54 10.12
CA ARG A 318 13.82 -10.40 10.00
C ARG A 318 13.07 -9.16 9.56
N VAL A 319 13.24 -8.06 10.29
CA VAL A 319 12.64 -6.76 9.97
C VAL A 319 13.55 -6.00 8.99
N CYS A 320 12.96 -5.50 7.90
CA CYS A 320 13.68 -4.75 6.86
C CYS A 320 14.91 -5.53 6.33
N GLY A 321 15.79 -4.89 5.57
CA GLY A 321 17.07 -5.48 5.14
C GLY A 321 18.17 -5.44 6.21
N PHE A 322 17.92 -4.76 7.35
CA PHE A 322 18.87 -4.62 8.45
C PHE A 322 19.47 -5.97 8.89
N SER A 323 18.61 -6.93 9.25
CA SER A 323 19.05 -8.24 9.72
C SER A 323 19.47 -9.19 8.59
N TYR A 324 19.33 -8.78 7.32
CA TYR A 324 19.91 -9.49 6.17
C TYR A 324 21.34 -9.00 5.86
N GLY A 325 21.88 -8.06 6.64
CA GLY A 325 23.20 -7.48 6.39
C GLY A 325 23.21 -6.61 5.14
N GLU A 326 22.19 -5.75 4.96
CA GLU A 326 22.15 -4.73 3.90
C GLU A 326 23.52 -4.06 3.73
N PHE A 327 24.02 -4.01 2.49
CA PHE A 327 25.32 -3.44 2.18
C PHE A 327 25.15 -1.98 1.75
N ILE A 328 25.07 -1.07 2.72
CA ILE A 328 24.90 0.36 2.46
C ILE A 328 26.24 1.08 2.59
N LEU A 329 26.69 1.72 1.51
CA LEU A 329 27.90 2.53 1.48
C LEU A 329 27.58 3.97 1.87
N THR A 330 28.29 4.48 2.86
CA THR A 330 28.20 5.88 3.30
C THR A 330 29.20 6.74 2.55
N ALA A 331 28.90 8.03 2.39
CA ALA A 331 29.78 8.98 1.71
C ALA A 331 31.11 9.21 2.44
N ASP A 332 31.21 8.83 3.72
CA ASP A 332 32.42 8.92 4.54
C ASP A 332 33.22 7.62 4.66
N GLY A 333 32.93 6.62 3.83
CA GLY A 333 33.79 5.45 3.67
C GLY A 333 33.46 4.26 4.58
N PHE A 334 32.27 4.25 5.19
CA PHE A 334 31.81 3.15 6.05
C PHE A 334 30.70 2.31 5.39
N VAL A 335 30.54 1.08 5.88
CA VAL A 335 29.46 0.16 5.53
C VAL A 335 28.49 0.00 6.71
N THR A 336 27.20 0.10 6.46
CA THR A 336 26.13 0.09 7.46
C THR A 336 24.94 -0.75 7.00
N PRO A 337 24.15 -1.35 7.90
CA PRO A 337 22.94 -2.09 7.55
C PRO A 337 21.69 -1.19 7.58
N CYS A 338 21.84 0.12 7.86
CA CYS A 338 20.72 1.02 8.05
C CYS A 338 20.98 2.42 7.48
N LEU A 339 19.98 2.93 6.75
CA LEU A 339 19.97 4.29 6.21
C LEU A 339 20.00 5.39 7.27
N CYS A 340 19.53 5.13 8.49
CA CYS A 340 19.59 6.11 9.59
C CYS A 340 21.00 6.26 10.17
N ALA A 341 21.89 5.30 9.93
CA ALA A 341 23.32 5.38 10.25
C ALA A 341 24.12 5.83 9.03
N SER A 342 23.73 6.96 8.43
CA SER A 342 24.22 7.43 7.12
C SER A 342 25.63 8.01 7.11
N SER A 343 26.26 8.16 8.29
CA SER A 343 27.66 8.58 8.45
C SER A 343 28.20 8.18 9.83
N ASN A 344 29.53 8.24 10.01
CA ASN A 344 30.19 8.07 11.31
C ASN A 344 29.88 9.20 12.31
N ALA A 345 29.43 10.35 11.82
CA ALA A 345 28.96 11.46 12.65
C ALA A 345 27.50 11.28 13.11
N SER A 346 26.79 10.25 12.65
CA SER A 346 25.40 10.00 13.05
C SER A 346 25.31 9.44 14.47
N ASP A 347 24.14 9.62 15.09
CA ASP A 347 23.79 9.10 16.42
C ASP A 347 23.78 7.55 16.50
N HIS A 348 24.00 6.89 15.37
CA HIS A 348 23.88 5.44 15.19
C HIS A 348 25.16 4.77 14.67
N ARG A 349 26.33 5.40 14.83
CA ARG A 349 27.63 4.84 14.38
C ARG A 349 27.95 3.45 14.93
N GLN A 350 27.32 3.04 16.04
CA GLN A 350 27.44 1.67 16.57
C GLN A 350 26.88 0.61 15.61
N LEU A 351 26.20 0.97 14.53
CA LEU A 351 25.70 0.04 13.52
C LEU A 351 26.68 -0.18 12.36
N LEU A 352 27.71 0.67 12.22
CA LEU A 352 28.70 0.57 11.15
C LEU A 352 29.57 -0.68 11.31
N TYR A 353 29.55 -1.62 10.36
CA TYR A 353 30.27 -2.90 10.48
C TYR A 353 31.40 -3.06 9.46
N GLY A 354 31.66 -2.06 8.63
CA GLY A 354 32.79 -2.08 7.71
C GLY A 354 33.31 -0.69 7.36
N HIS A 355 34.51 -0.65 6.78
CA HIS A 355 35.11 0.57 6.26
C HIS A 355 35.96 0.29 5.02
N PHE A 356 36.15 1.33 4.21
CA PHE A 356 37.07 1.31 3.07
C PHE A 356 38.50 1.55 3.53
N ASP A 357 39.40 0.65 3.17
CA ASP A 357 40.83 0.85 3.29
C ASP A 357 41.37 1.44 1.98
N GLU A 358 41.77 2.72 2.04
CA GLU A 358 42.22 3.44 0.85
C GLU A 358 43.57 2.93 0.31
N ALA A 359 44.43 2.37 1.16
CA ALA A 359 45.75 1.87 0.76
C ALA A 359 45.63 0.52 0.05
N GLU A 360 44.79 -0.37 0.59
CA GLU A 360 44.54 -1.70 0.01
C GLU A 360 43.48 -1.68 -1.10
N LYS A 361 42.73 -0.58 -1.24
CA LYS A 361 41.54 -0.46 -2.11
C LYS A 361 40.53 -1.59 -1.86
N LYS A 362 40.31 -1.93 -0.59
CA LYS A 362 39.45 -3.04 -0.15
C LYS A 362 38.53 -2.62 0.99
N ILE A 363 37.43 -3.35 1.14
CA ILE A 363 36.50 -3.15 2.24
C ILE A 363 36.86 -4.12 3.36
N LYS A 364 37.13 -3.57 4.56
CA LYS A 364 37.37 -4.34 5.79
C LYS A 364 36.07 -4.48 6.56
N ILE A 365 35.64 -5.72 6.79
CA ILE A 365 34.39 -6.07 7.48
C ILE A 365 34.70 -6.58 8.89
N ASP A 366 34.06 -5.99 9.90
CA ASP A 366 34.00 -6.52 11.25
C ASP A 366 32.96 -7.64 11.31
N LYS A 367 33.45 -8.88 11.20
CA LYS A 367 32.61 -10.08 11.19
C LYS A 367 31.82 -10.24 12.49
N LYS A 368 32.43 -9.95 13.65
CA LYS A 368 31.74 -10.11 14.95
C LYS A 368 30.55 -9.17 15.04
N LYS A 369 30.72 -7.93 14.56
CA LYS A 369 29.66 -6.93 14.53
C LYS A 369 28.58 -7.28 13.52
N LEU A 370 28.95 -7.74 12.33
CA LEU A 370 28.00 -8.21 11.32
C LEU A 370 27.15 -9.38 11.85
N ASP A 371 27.79 -10.39 12.46
CA ASP A 371 27.12 -11.54 13.05
C ASP A 371 26.14 -11.11 14.15
N PHE A 372 26.55 -10.17 15.02
CA PHE A 372 25.67 -9.60 16.06
C PHE A 372 24.42 -8.92 15.47
N LEU A 373 24.57 -8.16 14.39
CA LEU A 373 23.47 -7.47 13.70
C LEU A 373 22.55 -8.46 12.98
N GLN A 374 23.11 -9.44 12.28
CA GLN A 374 22.34 -10.47 11.57
C GLN A 374 21.64 -11.45 12.52
N ASN A 375 22.14 -11.65 13.74
CA ASN A 375 21.48 -12.49 14.74
C ASN A 375 20.24 -11.83 15.38
N ARG A 376 19.94 -10.58 15.02
CA ARG A 376 18.70 -9.90 15.40
C ARG A 376 17.52 -10.43 14.57
N VAL A 377 17.09 -11.63 14.89
CA VAL A 377 15.85 -12.27 14.39
C VAL A 377 14.78 -12.27 15.48
N VAL A 378 13.51 -12.30 15.11
CA VAL A 378 12.40 -12.14 16.05
C VAL A 378 12.34 -13.24 17.12
N GLN A 379 12.84 -14.44 16.83
CA GLN A 379 12.98 -15.55 17.78
C GLN A 379 13.92 -15.20 18.94
N ASN A 380 14.92 -14.35 18.68
CA ASN A 380 15.91 -13.92 19.67
C ASN A 380 15.46 -12.67 20.44
N ILE A 381 14.22 -12.21 20.27
CA ILE A 381 13.66 -11.05 20.97
C ILE A 381 12.61 -11.55 21.98
N PRO A 382 12.92 -11.57 23.30
CA PRO A 382 12.04 -12.16 24.31
C PRO A 382 10.63 -11.58 24.34
N THR A 383 10.50 -10.25 24.24
CA THR A 383 9.21 -9.55 24.28
C THR A 383 8.30 -9.85 23.08
N CYS A 384 8.83 -10.47 22.02
CA CYS A 384 8.08 -10.80 20.81
C CYS A 384 7.47 -12.20 20.82
N GLN A 385 7.87 -13.10 21.73
CA GLN A 385 7.49 -14.51 21.63
C GLN A 385 5.99 -14.77 21.77
N SER A 386 5.27 -13.93 22.53
CA SER A 386 3.81 -14.00 22.71
C SER A 386 3.04 -12.98 21.86
N CYS A 387 3.72 -12.23 20.97
CA CYS A 387 3.12 -11.15 20.21
C CYS A 387 2.47 -11.66 18.92
N PHE A 388 1.18 -11.37 18.69
CA PHE A 388 0.51 -11.80 17.45
C PHE A 388 1.10 -11.19 16.16
N MET A 389 1.79 -10.05 16.28
CA MET A 389 2.49 -9.38 15.17
C MET A 389 3.91 -9.90 14.95
N LYS A 390 4.37 -10.92 15.71
CA LYS A 390 5.75 -11.45 15.68
C LYS A 390 6.29 -11.63 14.26
N TRP A 391 5.54 -12.27 13.38
CA TRP A 391 5.98 -12.60 12.01
C TRP A 391 5.77 -11.48 10.99
N ASN A 392 4.93 -10.50 11.30
CA ASN A 392 4.64 -9.38 10.42
C ASN A 392 5.55 -8.18 10.71
N CYS A 393 5.79 -7.91 11.99
CA CYS A 393 6.64 -6.83 12.50
C CYS A 393 8.11 -7.29 12.68
N ALA A 394 8.36 -8.58 12.93
CA ALA A 394 9.68 -9.17 13.08
C ALA A 394 10.62 -8.45 14.08
N GLY A 395 10.04 -7.98 15.18
CA GLY A 395 10.78 -7.29 16.24
C GLY A 395 10.93 -5.79 16.08
N GLY A 396 10.32 -5.18 15.06
CA GLY A 396 10.26 -3.73 14.90
C GLY A 396 11.60 -3.06 14.55
N CYS A 397 11.55 -1.76 14.26
CA CYS A 397 12.71 -0.99 13.85
C CYS A 397 13.85 -1.05 14.89
N ALA A 398 15.05 -1.46 14.47
CA ALA A 398 16.23 -1.53 15.34
C ALA A 398 16.70 -0.13 15.82
N ILE A 399 16.42 0.92 15.04
CA ILE A 399 16.75 2.31 15.40
C ILE A 399 15.91 2.79 16.58
N ASP A 400 14.61 2.51 16.58
CA ASP A 400 13.73 2.87 17.69
C ASP A 400 14.17 2.17 18.99
N GLY A 401 14.59 0.90 18.91
CA GLY A 401 15.20 0.19 20.04
C GLY A 401 16.48 0.85 20.54
N CYS A 402 17.38 1.24 19.63
CA CYS A 402 18.62 1.93 19.98
C CYS A 402 18.38 3.24 20.74
N LEU A 403 17.40 4.03 20.30
CA LEU A 403 17.04 5.32 20.90
C LEU A 403 16.36 5.15 22.28
N ALA A 404 15.64 4.05 22.49
CA ALA A 404 14.84 3.79 23.69
C ALA A 404 15.64 3.43 24.94
N ARG A 405 16.65 2.55 24.79
CA ARG A 405 17.26 1.81 25.91
C ARG A 405 18.74 1.50 25.68
N GLY A 406 19.60 2.50 25.87
CA GLY A 406 21.04 2.25 25.99
C GLY A 406 21.71 1.59 24.77
N ARG A 407 21.15 1.77 23.56
CA ARG A 407 21.65 1.21 22.29
C ARG A 407 21.49 -0.31 22.11
N ASP A 408 20.62 -0.97 22.87
CA ASP A 408 20.29 -2.39 22.65
C ASP A 408 19.28 -2.58 21.50
N ILE A 409 19.70 -3.26 20.43
CA ILE A 409 18.84 -3.58 19.29
C ILE A 409 17.84 -4.71 19.60
N TYR A 410 18.06 -5.55 20.61
CA TYR A 410 17.21 -6.68 20.99
C TYR A 410 16.05 -6.28 21.91
N SER A 411 15.96 -5.01 22.30
CA SER A 411 14.93 -4.47 23.18
C SER A 411 14.04 -3.45 22.47
N PRO A 412 12.97 -3.88 21.77
CA PRO A 412 12.05 -2.96 21.10
C PRO A 412 11.42 -1.92 22.03
N HIS A 413 11.18 -0.71 21.51
CA HIS A 413 10.50 0.36 22.25
C HIS A 413 9.05 -0.04 22.56
N ALA A 414 8.65 0.00 23.83
CA ALA A 414 7.35 -0.51 24.28
C ALA A 414 6.17 0.22 23.61
N GLU A 415 6.27 1.54 23.45
CA GLU A 415 5.25 2.34 22.76
C GLU A 415 5.12 1.92 21.29
N TYR A 416 6.23 1.73 20.57
CA TYR A 416 6.23 1.27 19.18
C TYR A 416 5.57 -0.11 19.05
N CYS A 417 5.88 -1.02 19.98
CA CYS A 417 5.23 -2.34 20.01
C CYS A 417 3.72 -2.23 20.26
N ASN A 418 3.29 -1.35 21.17
CA ASN A 418 1.87 -1.14 21.43
C ASN A 418 1.17 -0.58 20.19
N GLN A 419 1.77 0.42 19.54
CA GLN A 419 1.26 1.05 18.32
C GLN A 419 1.08 0.02 17.19
N ASN A 420 2.09 -0.80 16.92
CA ASN A 420 2.00 -1.82 15.85
C ASN A 420 0.95 -2.90 16.14
N ARG A 421 0.80 -3.31 17.41
CA ARG A 421 -0.26 -4.25 17.80
C ARG A 421 -1.64 -3.63 17.60
N THR A 422 -1.85 -2.39 18.03
CA THR A 422 -3.12 -1.70 17.82
C THR A 422 -3.42 -1.54 16.33
N GLN A 423 -2.47 -1.00 15.55
CA GLN A 423 -2.65 -0.81 14.12
C GLN A 423 -2.87 -2.11 13.35
N GLY A 424 -2.09 -3.14 13.66
CA GLY A 424 -2.27 -4.48 13.10
C GLY A 424 -3.65 -5.05 13.40
N ARG A 425 -4.10 -4.93 14.65
CA ARG A 425 -5.44 -5.37 15.06
C ARG A 425 -6.52 -4.63 14.26
N GLU A 426 -6.56 -3.30 14.33
CA GLU A 426 -7.60 -2.50 13.65
C GLU A 426 -7.61 -2.72 12.13
N PHE A 427 -6.45 -2.96 11.51
CA PHE A 427 -6.41 -3.31 10.09
C PHE A 427 -7.01 -4.70 9.80
N LEU A 428 -6.75 -5.70 10.64
CA LEU A 428 -7.43 -6.99 10.52
C LEU A 428 -8.94 -6.84 10.72
N LEU A 429 -9.38 -6.03 11.69
CA LEU A 429 -10.79 -5.72 11.90
C LEU A 429 -11.40 -5.04 10.66
N TYR A 430 -10.71 -4.08 10.06
CA TYR A 430 -11.11 -3.46 8.79
C TYR A 430 -11.29 -4.51 7.69
N LYS A 431 -10.29 -5.38 7.50
CA LYS A 431 -10.34 -6.43 6.48
C LYS A 431 -11.49 -7.40 6.71
N ILE A 432 -11.73 -7.82 7.94
CA ILE A 432 -12.89 -8.65 8.31
C ILE A 432 -14.20 -7.93 7.99
N GLN A 433 -14.37 -6.68 8.43
CA GLN A 433 -15.56 -5.89 8.14
C GLN A 433 -15.76 -5.68 6.63
N LYS A 434 -14.66 -5.49 5.89
CA LYS A 434 -14.70 -5.26 4.45
C LYS A 434 -15.02 -6.51 3.64
N ASP A 435 -14.40 -7.64 3.98
CA ASP A 435 -14.36 -8.80 3.10
C ASP A 435 -15.24 -9.96 3.60
N LEU A 436 -15.52 -10.04 4.90
CA LEU A 436 -16.41 -11.05 5.51
C LEU A 436 -17.76 -10.46 5.94
N ILE A 437 -17.75 -9.38 6.75
CA ILE A 437 -18.96 -8.79 7.36
C ILE A 437 -19.43 -7.57 6.55
N LYS A 438 -19.88 -7.80 5.30
CA LYS A 438 -20.17 -6.73 4.32
C LYS A 438 -21.47 -5.95 4.50
N ILE A 439 -21.89 -5.58 5.71
CA ILE A 439 -23.08 -4.68 5.81
C ILE A 439 -22.78 -3.36 5.10
N LYS A 440 -21.54 -2.86 5.20
CA LYS A 440 -21.02 -1.76 4.39
C LYS A 440 -20.26 -2.30 3.17
N PRO A 441 -20.25 -1.59 2.03
CA PRO A 441 -20.86 -0.28 1.83
C PRO A 441 -22.37 -0.36 1.55
N PHE A 442 -23.09 0.72 1.85
CA PHE A 442 -24.52 0.86 1.56
C PHE A 442 -24.92 2.32 1.27
N LEU A 443 -26.13 2.49 0.75
CA LEU A 443 -26.77 3.81 0.59
C LEU A 443 -27.67 4.10 1.79
N GLU A 444 -27.57 5.29 2.35
CA GLU A 444 -28.39 5.74 3.49
C GLU A 444 -29.29 6.89 3.04
N GLU A 445 -30.58 6.79 3.35
CA GLU A 445 -31.55 7.87 3.17
C GLU A 445 -31.67 8.67 4.48
N ARG A 446 -31.33 9.96 4.43
CA ARG A 446 -31.49 10.91 5.53
C ARG A 446 -32.46 12.02 5.16
N SER A 447 -32.84 12.82 6.15
CA SER A 447 -33.67 14.03 5.96
C SER A 447 -32.99 15.06 5.04
N ASP A 448 -31.66 15.15 5.09
CA ASP A 448 -30.84 16.11 4.32
C ASP A 448 -30.31 15.54 2.98
N GLY A 449 -30.65 14.31 2.64
CA GLY A 449 -30.33 13.71 1.35
C GLY A 449 -29.85 12.26 1.44
N MET A 450 -29.25 11.78 0.34
CA MET A 450 -28.73 10.42 0.26
C MET A 450 -27.22 10.42 0.51
N VAL A 451 -26.74 9.38 1.18
CA VAL A 451 -25.33 9.26 1.57
C VAL A 451 -24.77 7.92 1.13
N TYR A 452 -23.54 7.93 0.61
CA TYR A 452 -22.77 6.70 0.45
C TYR A 452 -21.97 6.44 1.72
N ARG A 453 -22.30 5.36 2.42
CA ARG A 453 -21.59 4.88 3.61
C ARG A 453 -20.60 3.79 3.21
N GLY A 454 -19.33 4.16 3.10
CA GLY A 454 -18.21 3.23 3.17
C GLY A 454 -18.00 2.71 4.59
N ILE A 455 -16.93 1.96 4.78
CA ILE A 455 -16.50 1.47 6.10
C ILE A 455 -16.07 2.64 6.96
N PHE A 456 -15.16 3.47 6.43
CA PHE A 456 -14.61 4.63 7.12
C PHE A 456 -14.93 5.96 6.44
N ASN A 457 -15.05 5.97 5.12
CA ASN A 457 -15.48 7.15 4.39
C ASN A 457 -17.00 7.24 4.32
N THR A 458 -17.49 8.46 4.45
CA THR A 458 -18.89 8.80 4.23
C THR A 458 -18.93 9.96 3.26
N PHE A 459 -19.66 9.80 2.16
CA PHE A 459 -19.80 10.84 1.15
C PHE A 459 -21.27 11.27 1.04
N GLN A 460 -21.55 12.54 1.35
CA GLN A 460 -22.84 13.14 1.03
C GLN A 460 -23.01 13.15 -0.50
N LEU A 461 -24.16 12.67 -0.99
CA LEU A 461 -24.41 12.58 -2.42
C LEU A 461 -25.12 13.83 -2.94
N ALA A 462 -24.42 14.62 -3.74
CA ALA A 462 -24.94 15.83 -4.36
C ALA A 462 -25.36 15.63 -5.83
N LYS A 463 -26.11 16.59 -6.37
CA LYS A 463 -26.34 16.70 -7.82
C LYS A 463 -25.07 17.21 -8.51
N LEU A 464 -24.93 16.87 -9.80
CA LEU A 464 -23.75 17.20 -10.61
C LEU A 464 -23.41 18.71 -10.62
N SER A 465 -24.43 19.57 -10.56
CA SER A 465 -24.33 21.03 -10.65
C SER A 465 -23.90 21.74 -9.35
N ASN A 466 -24.04 21.11 -8.18
CA ASN A 466 -23.90 21.77 -6.86
C ASN A 466 -22.81 21.12 -5.99
N LYS A 467 -21.65 20.77 -6.57
CA LYS A 467 -20.66 19.97 -5.83
C LYS A 467 -19.66 20.83 -5.07
N GLU A 468 -19.56 20.57 -3.78
CA GLU A 468 -18.38 20.91 -3.00
C GLU A 468 -17.30 19.82 -3.13
N PRO A 469 -16.01 20.18 -2.94
CA PRO A 469 -14.90 19.25 -3.03
C PRO A 469 -14.92 18.12 -2.01
N GLU A 470 -15.86 18.06 -1.05
CA GLU A 470 -15.94 16.96 -0.07
C GLU A 470 -17.08 15.97 -0.38
N SER A 471 -17.94 16.30 -1.35
CA SER A 471 -19.14 15.52 -1.67
C SER A 471 -18.91 14.45 -2.75
N GLY A 472 -19.62 13.33 -2.61
CA GLY A 472 -19.77 12.32 -3.66
C GLY A 472 -20.99 12.63 -4.54
N VAL A 473 -21.12 11.97 -5.68
CA VAL A 473 -22.24 12.20 -6.62
C VAL A 473 -22.78 10.88 -7.11
N MET A 474 -24.09 10.70 -7.07
CA MET A 474 -24.74 9.52 -7.66
C MET A 474 -25.42 9.87 -8.98
N LEU A 475 -25.02 9.17 -10.04
CA LEU A 475 -25.62 9.24 -11.35
C LEU A 475 -26.48 8.02 -11.62
N GLN A 476 -27.76 8.26 -11.93
CA GLN A 476 -28.67 7.22 -12.43
C GLN A 476 -28.84 7.39 -13.94
N LEU A 477 -28.10 6.60 -14.71
CA LEU A 477 -27.96 6.77 -16.16
C LEU A 477 -28.86 5.81 -16.92
N ASP A 478 -29.88 6.34 -17.61
CA ASP A 478 -30.51 5.63 -18.72
C ASP A 478 -29.67 5.86 -19.97
N VAL A 479 -28.81 4.89 -20.28
CA VAL A 479 -27.78 5.00 -21.32
C VAL A 479 -28.35 5.16 -22.73
N ASN A 480 -29.65 4.91 -22.93
CA ASN A 480 -30.33 5.14 -24.20
C ASN A 480 -30.82 6.58 -24.35
N LYS A 481 -30.96 7.32 -23.24
CA LYS A 481 -31.50 8.69 -23.20
C LYS A 481 -30.43 9.74 -22.92
N VAL A 482 -29.27 9.33 -22.42
CA VAL A 482 -28.19 10.23 -22.02
C VAL A 482 -27.07 10.21 -23.06
N ASP A 483 -26.65 11.40 -23.51
CA ASP A 483 -25.39 11.54 -24.23
C ASP A 483 -24.21 11.42 -23.27
N LEU A 484 -23.55 10.27 -23.29
CA LEU A 484 -22.37 9.98 -22.46
C LEU A 484 -21.19 10.90 -22.78
N VAL A 485 -21.08 11.45 -23.99
CA VAL A 485 -19.97 12.32 -24.37
C VAL A 485 -20.10 13.67 -23.67
N SER A 486 -21.26 14.32 -23.79
CA SER A 486 -21.55 15.58 -23.10
C SER A 486 -21.44 15.43 -21.58
N LEU A 487 -22.04 14.37 -21.02
CA LEU A 487 -21.95 14.07 -19.59
C LEU A 487 -20.50 13.90 -19.11
N THR A 488 -19.65 13.24 -19.90
CA THR A 488 -18.23 13.07 -19.53
C THR A 488 -17.52 14.41 -19.43
N LYS A 489 -17.79 15.33 -20.35
CA LYS A 489 -17.20 16.69 -20.31
C LYS A 489 -17.62 17.41 -19.03
N GLU A 490 -18.88 17.31 -18.64
CA GLU A 490 -19.37 17.90 -17.40
C GLU A 490 -18.77 17.25 -16.15
N ILE A 491 -18.64 15.92 -16.12
CA ILE A 491 -17.99 15.20 -15.01
C ILE A 491 -16.53 15.64 -14.87
N VAL A 492 -15.78 15.73 -15.97
CA VAL A 492 -14.38 16.18 -15.95
C VAL A 492 -14.28 17.63 -15.48
N ARG A 493 -15.19 18.50 -15.92
CA ARG A 493 -15.25 19.91 -15.50
C ARG A 493 -15.54 20.06 -14.00
N THR A 494 -16.48 19.27 -13.48
CA THR A 494 -16.92 19.35 -12.07
C THR A 494 -16.03 18.57 -11.11
N ASN A 495 -15.26 17.60 -11.63
CA ASN A 495 -14.19 16.89 -10.94
C ASN A 495 -14.53 16.37 -9.51
N PRO A 496 -15.59 15.54 -9.35
CA PRO A 496 -16.03 15.06 -8.03
C PRO A 496 -14.94 14.29 -7.27
N LYS A 497 -15.06 14.23 -5.93
CA LYS A 497 -14.26 13.29 -5.10
C LYS A 497 -14.60 11.84 -5.36
N LEU A 498 -15.89 11.55 -5.52
CA LEU A 498 -16.35 10.20 -5.80
C LEU A 498 -17.61 10.22 -6.68
N LEU A 499 -17.63 9.38 -7.70
CA LEU A 499 -18.78 9.19 -8.57
C LEU A 499 -19.38 7.79 -8.41
N LEU A 500 -20.62 7.70 -7.96
CA LEU A 500 -21.41 6.46 -7.96
C LEU A 500 -22.20 6.39 -9.26
N ILE A 501 -22.04 5.32 -10.02
CA ILE A 501 -22.69 5.15 -11.32
C ILE A 501 -23.64 3.95 -11.28
N SER A 502 -24.93 4.26 -11.45
CA SER A 502 -26.01 3.29 -11.60
C SER A 502 -26.52 3.29 -13.02
N PHE A 503 -26.33 2.19 -13.74
CA PHE A 503 -26.85 2.04 -15.10
C PHE A 503 -28.28 1.48 -15.08
N LYS A 504 -29.24 2.25 -15.59
CA LYS A 504 -30.60 1.80 -15.87
C LYS A 504 -30.61 1.13 -17.24
N LEU A 505 -30.76 -0.20 -17.24
CA LEU A 505 -30.75 -1.02 -18.44
C LEU A 505 -32.12 -1.61 -18.72
N SER A 506 -32.60 -1.45 -19.96
CA SER A 506 -33.78 -2.15 -20.45
C SER A 506 -33.40 -3.50 -21.04
N ARG A 507 -34.13 -4.56 -20.67
CA ARG A 507 -33.92 -5.92 -21.19
C ARG A 507 -34.01 -6.01 -22.72
N ARG A 508 -34.82 -5.14 -23.35
CA ARG A 508 -35.02 -5.11 -24.81
C ARG A 508 -33.80 -4.55 -25.56
N ASN A 509 -32.91 -3.84 -24.87
CA ASN A 509 -31.81 -3.07 -25.49
C ASN A 509 -30.42 -3.60 -25.13
N LEU A 510 -30.32 -4.78 -24.50
CA LEU A 510 -29.04 -5.39 -24.14
C LEU A 510 -28.32 -5.87 -25.41
N SER A 511 -27.21 -5.23 -25.74
CA SER A 511 -26.41 -5.54 -26.92
C SER A 511 -24.92 -5.30 -26.67
N LEU A 512 -24.06 -5.93 -27.49
CA LEU A 512 -22.61 -5.67 -27.47
C LEU A 512 -22.29 -4.21 -27.79
N ASN A 513 -23.10 -3.54 -28.63
CA ASN A 513 -22.91 -2.12 -28.94
C ASN A 513 -23.13 -1.24 -27.72
N LEU A 514 -24.18 -1.52 -26.93
CA LEU A 514 -24.41 -0.83 -25.66
C LEU A 514 -23.26 -1.07 -24.67
N GLY A 515 -22.75 -2.31 -24.58
CA GLY A 515 -21.56 -2.63 -23.79
C GLY A 515 -20.33 -1.81 -24.18
N LYS A 516 -20.04 -1.70 -25.49
CA LYS A 516 -18.95 -0.86 -26.01
C LYS A 516 -19.10 0.61 -25.62
N LYS A 517 -20.33 1.16 -25.64
CA LYS A 517 -20.59 2.55 -25.20
C LYS A 517 -20.28 2.75 -23.72
N ILE A 518 -20.75 1.83 -22.87
CA ILE A 518 -20.48 1.85 -21.42
C ILE A 518 -18.97 1.73 -21.16
N GLU A 519 -18.31 0.76 -21.79
CA GLU A 519 -16.87 0.55 -21.64
C GLU A 519 -16.08 1.80 -22.03
N LYS A 520 -16.40 2.43 -23.17
CA LYS A 520 -15.75 3.67 -23.61
C LYS A 520 -15.92 4.80 -22.59
N PHE A 521 -17.12 4.94 -22.02
CA PHE A 521 -17.39 5.94 -20.98
C PHE A 521 -16.53 5.70 -19.73
N LEU A 522 -16.49 4.46 -19.21
CA LEU A 522 -15.70 4.12 -18.03
C LEU A 522 -14.19 4.27 -18.26
N ARG A 523 -13.69 3.87 -19.45
CA ARG A 523 -12.29 4.10 -19.86
C ARG A 523 -11.94 5.59 -19.88
N THR A 524 -12.87 6.44 -20.34
CA THR A 524 -12.65 7.90 -20.38
C THR A 524 -12.59 8.50 -18.98
N LEU A 525 -13.46 8.09 -18.06
CA LEU A 525 -13.38 8.53 -16.66
C LEU A 525 -12.06 8.13 -16.01
N LYS A 526 -11.63 6.87 -16.24
CA LYS A 526 -10.37 6.34 -15.71
C LYS A 526 -9.14 7.06 -16.28
N SER A 527 -9.12 7.39 -17.57
CA SER A 527 -8.02 8.14 -18.20
C SER A 527 -7.96 9.60 -17.77
N LYS A 528 -9.08 10.15 -17.28
CA LYS A 528 -9.17 11.48 -16.67
C LYS A 528 -8.99 11.46 -15.15
N HIS A 529 -8.64 10.31 -14.57
CA HIS A 529 -8.41 10.15 -13.13
C HIS A 529 -9.60 10.63 -12.30
N ILE A 530 -10.82 10.26 -12.70
CA ILE A 530 -12.04 10.49 -11.91
C ILE A 530 -12.32 9.25 -11.06
N PRO A 531 -12.38 9.36 -9.71
CA PRO A 531 -12.72 8.22 -8.86
C PRO A 531 -14.18 7.84 -9.04
N PHE A 532 -14.47 6.55 -9.29
CA PHE A 532 -15.84 6.08 -9.44
C PHE A 532 -16.08 4.66 -8.95
N ILE A 533 -17.33 4.35 -8.63
CA ILE A 533 -17.83 3.03 -8.25
C ILE A 533 -19.06 2.71 -9.09
N ILE A 534 -19.10 1.50 -9.66
CA ILE A 534 -20.30 0.98 -10.30
C ILE A 534 -21.17 0.33 -9.23
N THR A 535 -22.39 0.82 -9.06
CA THR A 535 -23.23 0.45 -7.91
C THR A 535 -24.01 -0.85 -8.09
N LYS A 536 -24.15 -1.31 -9.35
CA LYS A 536 -24.93 -2.49 -9.73
C LYS A 536 -24.14 -3.42 -10.65
N PRO A 537 -24.42 -4.72 -10.60
CA PRO A 537 -23.85 -5.65 -11.56
C PRO A 537 -24.33 -5.34 -12.99
N LEU A 538 -23.47 -5.59 -13.97
CA LEU A 538 -23.80 -5.44 -15.38
C LEU A 538 -24.01 -6.81 -16.05
N PRO A 539 -25.00 -6.98 -16.94
CA PRO A 539 -25.25 -8.26 -17.60
C PRO A 539 -24.07 -8.75 -18.45
N ARG A 540 -23.79 -10.07 -18.39
CA ARG A 540 -22.72 -10.71 -19.17
C ARG A 540 -22.85 -10.50 -20.69
N CYS A 541 -24.09 -10.43 -21.19
CA CYS A 541 -24.36 -10.21 -22.61
C CYS A 541 -23.94 -8.84 -23.16
N LEU A 542 -23.59 -7.87 -22.32
CA LEU A 542 -23.01 -6.60 -22.77
C LEU A 542 -21.57 -6.74 -23.26
N PHE A 543 -20.83 -7.71 -22.71
CA PHE A 543 -19.37 -7.80 -22.88
C PHE A 543 -18.90 -9.16 -23.44
N ASP A 544 -19.74 -10.20 -23.39
CA ASP A 544 -19.46 -11.54 -23.92
C ASP A 544 -18.12 -12.10 -23.37
N GLN A 545 -17.16 -12.40 -24.24
CA GLN A 545 -15.86 -12.96 -23.87
C GLN A 545 -15.04 -11.98 -23.00
N LYS A 546 -15.25 -10.67 -23.14
CA LYS A 546 -14.57 -9.62 -22.37
C LYS A 546 -15.15 -9.40 -20.98
N TYR A 547 -16.21 -10.12 -20.59
CA TYR A 547 -16.91 -9.85 -19.34
C TYR A 547 -16.00 -9.86 -18.11
N GLU A 548 -15.16 -10.89 -17.96
CA GLU A 548 -14.30 -11.01 -16.78
C GLU A 548 -13.22 -9.90 -16.75
N GLU A 549 -12.70 -9.52 -17.91
CA GLU A 549 -11.73 -8.43 -18.05
C GLU A 549 -12.35 -7.10 -17.64
N VAL A 550 -13.52 -6.76 -18.19
CA VAL A 550 -14.23 -5.49 -17.93
C VAL A 550 -14.67 -5.41 -16.47
N VAL A 551 -15.22 -6.50 -15.93
CA VAL A 551 -15.64 -6.58 -14.52
C VAL A 551 -14.45 -6.37 -13.58
N LYS A 552 -13.30 -7.00 -13.87
CA LYS A 552 -12.08 -6.84 -13.09
C LYS A 552 -11.51 -5.43 -13.23
N GLU A 553 -11.46 -4.89 -14.45
CA GLU A 553 -10.87 -3.59 -14.75
C GLU A 553 -11.60 -2.43 -14.07
N PHE A 554 -12.94 -2.45 -14.09
CA PHE A 554 -13.78 -1.38 -13.55
C PHE A 554 -14.43 -1.74 -12.21
N ARG A 555 -14.06 -2.86 -11.60
CA ARG A 555 -14.54 -3.34 -10.29
C ARG A 555 -16.07 -3.39 -10.22
N ILE A 556 -16.69 -3.88 -11.30
CA ILE A 556 -18.16 -3.99 -11.39
C ILE A 556 -18.61 -5.11 -10.44
N PRO A 557 -19.69 -4.91 -9.65
CA PRO A 557 -20.27 -5.97 -8.84
C PRO A 557 -20.57 -7.22 -9.67
N LYS A 558 -20.21 -8.41 -9.19
CA LYS A 558 -20.40 -9.67 -9.95
C LYS A 558 -21.81 -10.23 -9.84
N ASN A 559 -22.52 -9.87 -8.78
CA ASN A 559 -23.84 -10.39 -8.41
C ASN A 559 -24.59 -9.38 -7.52
N CYS A 560 -25.83 -9.71 -7.16
CA CYS A 560 -26.64 -8.85 -6.29
C CYS A 560 -26.15 -8.80 -4.84
N GLU A 561 -25.39 -9.80 -4.38
CA GLU A 561 -24.76 -9.75 -3.06
C GLU A 561 -23.69 -8.64 -3.02
N GLU A 562 -22.97 -8.38 -4.12
CA GLU A 562 -22.00 -7.26 -4.22
C GLU A 562 -22.66 -5.92 -4.64
N CYS A 563 -23.93 -5.92 -5.00
CA CYS A 563 -24.64 -4.74 -5.50
C CYS A 563 -24.85 -3.71 -4.39
N LEU A 564 -24.27 -2.51 -4.49
CA LEU A 564 -24.45 -1.43 -3.51
C LEU A 564 -25.90 -1.00 -3.33
N GLU A 565 -26.71 -1.16 -4.38
CA GLU A 565 -28.13 -0.83 -4.38
C GLU A 565 -29.04 -2.01 -3.98
N LEU A 566 -28.47 -3.13 -3.49
CA LEU A 566 -29.25 -4.26 -2.96
C LEU A 566 -30.20 -3.80 -1.85
N PHE A 567 -29.77 -2.84 -1.04
CA PHE A 567 -30.58 -2.22 0.00
C PHE A 567 -30.15 -0.79 0.26
N ALA A 568 -31.04 -0.02 0.88
CA ALA A 568 -30.73 1.26 1.47
C ALA A 568 -31.17 1.27 2.95
N LEU A 569 -30.39 1.92 3.81
CA LEU A 569 -30.76 2.13 5.21
C LEU A 569 -31.70 3.34 5.32
N LYS A 570 -32.80 3.19 6.06
CA LYS A 570 -33.73 4.26 6.39
C LYS A 570 -34.18 4.10 7.85
N GLY A 571 -33.73 4.99 8.72
CA GLY A 571 -33.82 4.79 10.17
C GLY A 571 -33.11 3.49 10.56
N ASP A 572 -33.75 2.67 11.39
CA ASP A 572 -33.20 1.38 11.86
C ASP A 572 -33.56 0.18 10.96
N SER A 573 -34.03 0.45 9.73
CA SER A 573 -34.50 -0.59 8.81
C SER A 573 -33.83 -0.53 7.44
N PHE A 574 -33.54 -1.69 6.89
CA PHE A 574 -33.10 -1.84 5.51
C PHE A 574 -34.31 -1.95 4.58
N ARG A 575 -34.36 -1.10 3.55
CA ARG A 575 -35.25 -1.23 2.41
C ARG A 575 -34.54 -2.03 1.32
N ILE A 576 -35.04 -3.21 1.01
CA ILE A 576 -34.45 -4.09 0.00
C ILE A 576 -34.88 -3.66 -1.41
N CYS A 577 -33.96 -3.78 -2.37
CA CYS A 577 -34.09 -3.40 -3.77
C CYS A 577 -35.49 -3.66 -4.35
N LYS A 578 -36.28 -2.58 -4.49
CA LYS A 578 -37.62 -2.56 -5.11
C LYS A 578 -38.64 -3.52 -4.46
N THR A 579 -38.44 -3.92 -3.22
CA THR A 579 -39.46 -4.63 -2.43
C THR A 579 -40.00 -3.72 -1.34
N ASP A 580 -41.26 -3.94 -0.95
CA ASP A 580 -41.84 -3.28 0.23
C ASP A 580 -41.38 -3.93 1.55
N GLU A 581 -40.63 -5.04 1.45
CA GLU A 581 -40.04 -5.74 2.58
C GLU A 581 -39.02 -4.87 3.31
N LYS A 582 -39.21 -4.74 4.62
CA LYS A 582 -38.32 -4.06 5.56
C LYS A 582 -37.73 -5.09 6.51
N ILE A 583 -36.43 -5.00 6.74
CA ILE A 583 -35.73 -5.83 7.73
C ILE A 583 -35.09 -4.90 8.75
N LEU A 584 -35.28 -5.18 10.05
CA LEU A 584 -34.65 -4.38 11.09
C LEU A 584 -33.14 -4.65 11.11
N GLN A 585 -32.34 -3.60 11.34
CA GLN A 585 -30.88 -3.72 11.31
C GLN A 585 -30.37 -4.76 12.31
N LYS A 586 -30.99 -4.84 13.50
CA LYS A 586 -30.65 -5.81 14.56
C LYS A 586 -30.92 -7.28 14.18
N GLU A 587 -31.74 -7.54 13.16
CA GLU A 587 -32.11 -8.89 12.74
C GLU A 587 -31.12 -9.48 11.72
N VAL A 588 -30.19 -8.67 11.21
CA VAL A 588 -29.22 -9.09 10.20
C VAL A 588 -27.79 -8.86 10.68
N LYS A 589 -27.01 -9.94 10.71
CA LYS A 589 -25.59 -9.96 11.05
C LYS A 589 -24.69 -9.62 9.86
N ASN A 590 -25.14 -9.90 8.63
CA ASN A 590 -24.33 -9.68 7.42
C ASN A 590 -25.17 -9.51 6.15
N ARG A 591 -24.52 -9.06 5.07
CA ARG A 591 -25.12 -8.85 3.75
C ARG A 591 -25.71 -10.11 3.13
N LYS A 592 -25.12 -11.27 3.41
CA LYS A 592 -25.59 -12.56 2.90
C LYS A 592 -26.99 -12.89 3.42
N GLN A 593 -27.30 -12.52 4.67
CA GLN A 593 -28.67 -12.65 5.21
C GLN A 593 -29.65 -11.72 4.48
N ILE A 594 -29.30 -10.45 4.27
CA ILE A 594 -30.13 -9.50 3.49
C ILE A 594 -30.36 -10.02 2.07
N TYR A 595 -29.31 -10.52 1.41
CA TYR A 595 -29.39 -11.11 0.08
C TYR A 595 -30.26 -12.38 0.05
N ASN A 596 -30.18 -13.23 1.07
CA ASN A 596 -31.01 -14.42 1.18
C ASN A 596 -32.50 -14.07 1.35
N SER A 597 -32.83 -13.03 2.15
CA SER A 597 -34.20 -12.51 2.24
C SER A 597 -34.67 -11.97 0.89
N PHE A 598 -33.86 -11.12 0.23
CA PHE A 598 -34.12 -10.66 -1.14
C PHE A 598 -34.40 -11.82 -2.11
N ARG A 599 -33.62 -12.90 -2.06
CA ARG A 599 -33.79 -14.08 -2.92
C ARG A 599 -35.09 -14.84 -2.63
N LYS A 600 -35.51 -14.93 -1.37
CA LYS A 600 -36.76 -15.59 -0.98
C LYS A 600 -37.95 -14.81 -1.55
N SER A 601 -37.91 -13.49 -1.45
CA SER A 601 -38.97 -12.58 -1.89
C SER A 601 -39.00 -12.36 -3.42
N ASN A 602 -37.85 -12.50 -4.08
CA ASN A 602 -37.72 -12.38 -5.54
C ASN A 602 -37.41 -13.72 -6.22
N ARG A 603 -38.30 -14.71 -6.08
CA ARG A 603 -38.23 -15.95 -6.88
C ARG A 603 -38.27 -15.59 -8.38
N ARG A 604 -37.16 -15.84 -9.08
CA ARG A 604 -36.84 -15.34 -10.43
C ARG A 604 -37.95 -15.60 -11.47
N VAL A 605 -38.64 -14.56 -11.93
CA VAL A 605 -39.33 -14.58 -13.22
C VAL A 605 -38.40 -13.95 -14.27
N HIS A 606 -37.72 -14.81 -15.04
CA HIS A 606 -37.00 -14.36 -16.23
C HIS A 606 -38.01 -14.04 -17.33
N ALA A 607 -37.90 -12.87 -17.98
CA ALA A 607 -38.75 -12.53 -19.12
C ALA A 607 -38.44 -13.38 -20.36
N ALA A 608 -39.40 -13.48 -21.28
CA ALA A 608 -39.33 -14.26 -22.53
C ALA A 608 -38.05 -14.06 -23.37
N PRO A 609 -37.49 -12.83 -23.57
CA PRO A 609 -36.28 -12.62 -24.37
C PRO A 609 -35.02 -13.28 -23.80
N CYS A 610 -35.03 -13.62 -22.51
CA CYS A 610 -33.94 -14.36 -21.88
C CYS A 610 -34.15 -15.88 -21.98
N GLY A 611 -35.26 -16.38 -22.51
CA GLY A 611 -35.58 -17.81 -22.64
C GLY A 611 -34.50 -18.59 -23.38
N GLU A 612 -34.01 -18.02 -24.48
CA GLU A 612 -33.05 -18.65 -25.40
C GLU A 612 -31.62 -18.12 -25.24
N CYS A 613 -31.37 -17.27 -24.25
CA CYS A 613 -30.05 -16.68 -24.05
C CYS A 613 -29.01 -17.76 -23.72
N VAL A 614 -27.96 -17.88 -24.55
CA VAL A 614 -26.90 -18.89 -24.40
C VAL A 614 -26.26 -18.88 -23.01
N TYR A 615 -26.10 -17.71 -22.38
CA TYR A 615 -25.58 -17.60 -21.02
C TYR A 615 -26.53 -18.14 -19.98
N ARG A 616 -27.84 -17.91 -20.15
CA ARG A 616 -28.87 -18.48 -19.26
C ARG A 616 -28.94 -19.98 -19.43
N LEU A 617 -29.00 -20.47 -20.67
CA LEU A 617 -29.05 -21.90 -21.00
C LEU A 617 -27.83 -22.63 -20.43
N ARG A 618 -26.63 -22.04 -20.55
CA ARG A 618 -25.39 -22.57 -19.98
C ARG A 618 -25.22 -22.33 -18.47
N ARG A 619 -26.23 -21.77 -17.78
CA ARG A 619 -26.17 -21.37 -16.36
C ARG A 619 -24.98 -20.45 -16.01
N LYS A 620 -24.45 -19.73 -17.00
CA LYS A 620 -23.39 -18.71 -16.88
C LYS A 620 -23.93 -17.29 -16.75
N CYS A 621 -25.25 -17.12 -16.74
CA CYS A 621 -25.92 -15.86 -16.43
C CYS A 621 -26.07 -15.74 -14.91
N ASN A 622 -25.43 -14.73 -14.32
CA ASN A 622 -25.49 -14.47 -12.87
C ASN A 622 -26.86 -13.95 -12.40
N GLY A 623 -27.92 -14.01 -13.22
CA GLY A 623 -29.27 -13.52 -12.89
C GLY A 623 -29.40 -11.98 -12.86
N LEU A 624 -28.46 -11.27 -13.48
CA LEU A 624 -28.20 -9.82 -13.33
C LEU A 624 -29.13 -8.87 -14.08
N CYS A 625 -30.24 -9.36 -14.66
CA CYS A 625 -31.10 -8.54 -15.54
C CYS A 625 -32.35 -7.96 -14.83
N LEU A 626 -32.36 -7.80 -13.50
CA LEU A 626 -33.50 -7.32 -12.69
C LEU A 626 -33.20 -5.97 -12.01
#